data_AF-A0A3P7KDM3-F1
#
_entry.id   AF-A0A3P7KDM3-F1
#
_cell.length_a   1.000
_cell.length_b   1.000
_cell.length_c   1.000
_cell.angle_alpha   90.00
_cell.angle_beta   90.00
_cell.angle_gamma   90.00
#
_symmetry.space_group_name_H-M   'P 1'
#
loop_
_entity.id
_entity.type
_entity.pdbx_description
1 polymer ?
#
loop_
_entity_poly.entity_id
_entity_poly.type
_entity_poly.pdbx_seq_one_letter_code
_entity_poly.pdbx_strand_id
1 'polypeptide(L)'
;MNLYTPSNGLLGTHVTWEDIEEDMQRELDTVASFGPNKTAKNVGDGRGFMSRIALIEPDWQHKDKQLPEKFVVKIFVPKIRFVDCVSTSYDGNYGRNVKKEKHEEHFRQGGAQNGNGISAEACDLLFQSNFHCYQVHNAEINVYNHLLKLPQESFPNAKIYYMKKFSEYNPVKGYLIMEYIENIKPVHVYENIPPKSLSKVLRAKAVLEALSLRFTVGEKKEFTNKPFTELFAPIFTEETVQSMVLALRDFGTESIKQKIDEMQKVLVDVIDLPWADQLADELGD
;
A
#
# COMPACT_ATOMS: atom_id res chain seq x y z
N MET A 1 -12.89 17.65 2.69
CA MET A 1 -11.68 17.03 3.28
C MET A 1 -11.20 15.95 2.32
N ASN A 2 -9.91 15.82 2.08
CA ASN A 2 -9.36 14.86 1.11
C ASN A 2 -8.24 14.04 1.77
N LEU A 3 -7.88 12.90 1.17
CA LEU A 3 -6.93 11.98 1.78
C LEU A 3 -5.46 12.44 1.73
N TYR A 4 -5.10 13.36 0.82
CA TYR A 4 -3.72 13.79 0.59
C TYR A 4 -3.29 15.00 1.44
N THR A 5 -4.26 15.75 1.98
CA THR A 5 -3.98 16.83 2.93
C THR A 5 -3.47 16.23 4.25
N PRO A 6 -2.29 16.64 4.74
CA PRO A 6 -1.83 16.25 6.07
C PRO A 6 -2.84 16.66 7.16
N SER A 7 -2.94 15.86 8.21
CA SER A 7 -3.75 16.19 9.38
C SER A 7 -2.97 15.84 10.67
N ASN A 8 -3.53 16.19 11.82
CA ASN A 8 -2.88 16.06 13.13
C ASN A 8 -2.98 14.65 13.74
N GLY A 9 -3.46 13.67 12.98
CA GLY A 9 -3.59 12.30 13.43
C GLY A 9 -2.27 11.51 13.37
N LEU A 10 -2.39 10.21 13.59
CA LEU A 10 -1.32 9.23 13.55
C LEU A 10 -0.49 9.37 12.29
N LEU A 11 0.80 9.59 12.49
CA LEU A 11 1.77 9.77 11.43
C LEU A 11 1.28 10.81 10.40
N GLY A 12 0.69 11.93 10.80
CA GLY A 12 0.26 13.00 9.87
C GLY A 12 -0.95 12.66 8.99
N THR A 13 -1.73 11.64 9.37
CA THR A 13 -2.98 11.24 8.69
C THR A 13 -4.21 11.81 9.41
N HIS A 14 -5.40 11.51 8.91
CA HIS A 14 -6.67 11.90 9.56
C HIS A 14 -7.11 10.93 10.67
N VAL A 15 -6.48 9.76 10.78
CA VAL A 15 -6.80 8.74 11.79
C VAL A 15 -6.13 9.15 13.10
N THR A 16 -6.87 9.26 14.19
CA THR A 16 -6.36 9.76 15.48
C THR A 16 -6.07 8.60 16.45
N TRP A 17 -5.50 8.93 17.61
CA TRP A 17 -5.31 7.94 18.68
C TRP A 17 -6.64 7.45 19.24
N GLU A 18 -7.61 8.36 19.37
CA GLU A 18 -8.96 8.07 19.86
C GLU A 18 -9.68 7.09 18.94
N ASP A 19 -9.58 7.27 17.62
CA ASP A 19 -10.16 6.33 16.65
C ASP A 19 -9.64 4.89 16.90
N ILE A 20 -8.34 4.74 17.12
CA ILE A 20 -7.71 3.42 17.32
C ILE A 20 -7.99 2.85 18.70
N GLU A 21 -8.01 3.69 19.74
CA GLU A 21 -8.30 3.28 21.11
C GLU A 21 -9.74 2.78 21.24
N GLU A 22 -10.73 3.55 20.77
CA GLU A 22 -12.15 3.19 20.84
C GLU A 22 -12.44 1.89 20.09
N ASP A 23 -11.85 1.73 18.90
CA ASP A 23 -12.01 0.51 18.13
C ASP A 23 -11.32 -0.68 18.84
N MET A 24 -10.11 -0.53 19.37
CA MET A 24 -9.45 -1.62 20.10
C MET A 24 -10.14 -1.98 21.42
N GLN A 25 -10.63 -1.00 22.18
CA GLN A 25 -11.41 -1.23 23.40
C GLN A 25 -12.65 -2.07 23.11
N ARG A 26 -13.39 -1.71 22.06
CA ARG A 26 -14.58 -2.43 21.63
C ARG A 26 -14.25 -3.85 21.17
N GLU A 27 -13.28 -4.01 20.28
CA GLU A 27 -12.96 -5.33 19.70
C GLU A 27 -12.28 -6.28 20.70
N LEU A 28 -11.61 -5.76 21.72
CA LEU A 28 -11.01 -6.55 22.81
C LEU A 28 -11.92 -6.65 24.06
N ASP A 29 -13.08 -6.00 24.02
CA ASP A 29 -14.05 -5.91 25.12
C ASP A 29 -13.39 -5.47 26.45
N THR A 30 -12.52 -4.47 26.40
CA THR A 30 -11.69 -4.05 27.55
C THR A 30 -12.02 -2.63 27.99
N VAL A 31 -11.91 -2.39 29.30
CA VAL A 31 -11.96 -1.04 29.88
C VAL A 31 -10.59 -0.35 29.93
N ALA A 32 -9.52 -1.04 29.51
CA ALA A 32 -8.17 -0.49 29.47
C ALA A 32 -8.07 0.65 28.44
N SER A 33 -7.24 1.65 28.71
CA SER A 33 -6.98 2.77 27.79
C SER A 33 -5.50 2.88 27.45
N PHE A 34 -5.16 3.57 26.37
CA PHE A 34 -3.78 3.83 26.01
C PHE A 34 -3.14 4.83 26.97
N GLY A 35 -1.91 4.53 27.36
CA GLY A 35 -1.17 5.30 28.35
C GLY A 35 -0.52 6.57 27.82
N PRO A 36 0.11 7.35 28.72
CA PRO A 36 0.86 8.54 28.35
C PRO A 36 2.13 8.22 27.56
N ASN A 37 2.69 7.01 27.67
CA ASN A 37 3.91 6.61 26.95
C ASN A 37 3.63 5.84 25.66
N LYS A 38 2.40 5.89 25.15
CA LYS A 38 2.03 5.25 23.87
C LYS A 38 2.92 5.75 22.73
N THR A 39 3.30 4.86 21.82
CA THR A 39 4.17 5.19 20.69
C THR A 39 3.56 4.71 19.37
N ALA A 40 3.82 5.47 18.30
CA ALA A 40 3.51 5.10 16.92
C ALA A 40 4.76 5.25 16.07
N LYS A 41 5.29 4.14 15.55
CA LYS A 41 6.46 4.13 14.67
C LYS A 41 6.05 3.74 13.25
N ASN A 42 6.43 4.53 12.25
CA ASN A 42 6.24 4.13 10.86
C ASN A 42 7.23 3.02 10.49
N VAL A 43 6.72 1.80 10.30
CA VAL A 43 7.52 0.62 9.90
C VAL A 43 7.38 0.29 8.41
N GLY A 44 6.54 1.04 7.69
CA GLY A 44 6.35 0.92 6.24
C GLY A 44 7.17 1.91 5.42
N ASP A 45 7.84 2.88 6.05
CA ASP A 45 8.60 3.92 5.35
C ASP A 45 9.71 3.29 4.49
N GLY A 46 9.82 3.71 3.23
CA GLY A 46 10.77 3.16 2.26
C GLY A 46 10.48 1.72 1.78
N ARG A 47 9.32 1.14 2.10
CA ARG A 47 8.94 -0.23 1.70
C ARG A 47 7.92 -0.31 0.55
N GLY A 48 7.61 0.81 -0.10
CA GLY A 48 6.76 0.83 -1.29
C GLY A 48 5.27 0.58 -1.04
N PHE A 49 4.77 0.79 0.18
CA PHE A 49 3.33 0.66 0.46
C PHE A 49 2.57 1.95 0.12
N MET A 50 1.38 1.81 -0.49
CA MET A 50 0.38 2.89 -0.61
C MET A 50 -0.35 3.13 0.74
N SER A 51 0.38 2.98 1.84
CA SER A 51 -0.17 3.01 3.19
C SER A 51 0.91 3.42 4.19
N ARG A 52 0.51 4.14 5.24
CA ARG A 52 1.34 4.30 6.43
C ARG A 52 1.12 3.10 7.32
N ILE A 53 2.19 2.39 7.65
CA ILE A 53 2.15 1.22 8.53
C ILE A 53 2.68 1.66 9.88
N ALA A 54 1.78 1.91 10.83
CA ALA A 54 2.12 2.31 12.19
C ALA A 54 2.24 1.06 13.07
N LEU A 55 3.43 0.80 13.62
CA LEU A 55 3.59 -0.08 14.76
C LEU A 55 3.18 0.71 16.01
N ILE A 56 2.13 0.25 16.69
CA ILE A 56 1.58 0.87 17.89
C ILE A 56 2.03 0.08 19.11
N GLU A 57 2.60 0.80 20.07
CA GLU A 57 2.80 0.33 21.44
C GLU A 57 1.86 1.16 22.33
N PRO A 58 0.71 0.61 22.75
CA PRO A 58 -0.38 1.38 23.35
C PRO A 58 -0.11 1.85 24.78
N ASP A 59 0.90 1.30 25.46
CA ASP A 59 1.13 1.56 26.90
C ASP A 59 -0.16 1.35 27.72
N TRP A 60 -0.84 0.21 27.52
CA TRP A 60 -2.16 -0.07 28.13
C TRP A 60 -2.18 0.19 29.65
N GLN A 61 -3.10 1.04 30.10
CA GLN A 61 -3.38 1.36 31.51
C GLN A 61 -4.69 0.70 31.95
N HIS A 62 -4.87 0.55 33.28
CA HIS A 62 -6.10 0.00 33.87
C HIS A 62 -6.50 -1.37 33.29
N LYS A 63 -5.51 -2.24 33.03
CA LYS A 63 -5.73 -3.55 32.40
C LYS A 63 -6.67 -4.41 33.25
N ASP A 64 -7.72 -4.91 32.62
CA ASP A 64 -8.69 -5.87 33.15
C ASP A 64 -8.45 -7.30 32.63
N LYS A 65 -7.64 -7.44 31.57
CA LYS A 65 -7.27 -8.71 30.95
C LYS A 65 -5.89 -8.65 30.30
N GLN A 66 -5.45 -9.78 29.74
CA GLN A 66 -4.27 -9.81 28.89
C GLN A 66 -4.60 -9.15 27.53
N LEU A 67 -3.81 -8.15 27.16
CA LEU A 67 -3.99 -7.33 25.97
C LEU A 67 -2.71 -7.37 25.11
N PRO A 68 -2.80 -7.15 23.78
CA PRO A 68 -1.63 -7.13 22.92
C PRO A 68 -0.66 -6.01 23.33
N GLU A 69 0.61 -6.35 23.54
CA GLU A 69 1.67 -5.38 23.86
C GLU A 69 1.96 -4.44 22.69
N LYS A 70 1.72 -4.91 21.47
CA LYS A 70 1.85 -4.13 20.24
C LYS A 70 0.97 -4.69 19.13
N PHE A 71 0.65 -3.83 18.17
CA PHE A 71 -0.14 -4.17 17.00
C PHE A 71 0.18 -3.22 15.86
N VAL A 72 -0.28 -3.54 14.65
CA VAL A 72 -0.08 -2.72 13.46
C VAL A 72 -1.38 -2.02 13.10
N VAL A 73 -1.30 -0.73 12.79
CA VAL A 73 -2.35 0.01 12.10
C VAL A 73 -1.87 0.32 10.69
N LYS A 74 -2.53 -0.26 9.68
CA LYS A 74 -2.32 0.06 8.27
C LYS A 74 -3.32 1.14 7.87
N ILE A 75 -2.83 2.35 7.64
CA ILE A 75 -3.65 3.49 7.23
C ILE A 75 -3.42 3.73 5.75
N PHE A 76 -4.46 3.60 4.94
CA PHE A 76 -4.35 3.89 3.51
C PHE A 76 -4.05 5.38 3.31
N VAL A 77 -3.03 5.69 2.49
CA VAL A 77 -2.73 7.07 2.11
C VAL A 77 -2.50 7.16 0.61
N PRO A 78 -3.15 8.11 -0.10
CA PRO A 78 -3.04 8.28 -1.54
C PRO A 78 -1.71 8.91 -1.92
N LYS A 79 -1.03 9.53 -0.94
CA LYS A 79 0.27 10.17 -1.13
C LYS A 79 1.32 9.07 -1.27
N ILE A 80 1.32 8.40 -2.43
CA ILE A 80 2.53 7.80 -2.92
C ILE A 80 3.46 8.98 -3.15
N ARG A 81 4.42 9.14 -2.25
CA ARG A 81 5.67 9.78 -2.62
C ARG A 81 6.34 8.84 -3.64
N PHE A 82 5.80 8.69 -4.86
CA PHE A 82 6.42 7.88 -5.92
C PHE A 82 7.83 8.43 -6.15
N VAL A 83 7.93 9.76 -6.11
CA VAL A 83 9.14 10.54 -6.03
C VAL A 83 10.03 10.19 -4.83
N ASP A 84 9.50 9.99 -3.60
CA ASP A 84 10.38 9.60 -2.48
C ASP A 84 10.72 8.12 -2.42
N CYS A 85 9.90 7.25 -3.01
CA CYS A 85 10.26 5.85 -3.22
C CYS A 85 11.39 5.72 -4.25
N VAL A 86 11.44 6.64 -5.23
CA VAL A 86 12.53 6.78 -6.22
C VAL A 86 13.71 7.60 -5.67
N SER A 87 13.49 8.54 -4.75
CA SER A 87 14.58 9.33 -4.15
C SER A 87 15.30 8.58 -3.02
N THR A 88 14.60 7.71 -2.28
CA THR A 88 15.25 6.85 -1.27
C THR A 88 16.08 5.72 -1.88
N SER A 89 15.87 5.36 -3.15
CA SER A 89 16.80 4.49 -3.90
C SER A 89 18.02 5.25 -4.46
N TYR A 90 17.99 6.59 -4.46
CA TYR A 90 19.08 7.44 -4.96
C TYR A 90 20.32 7.43 -4.05
N ASP A 91 20.15 7.19 -2.75
CA ASP A 91 21.22 7.39 -1.76
C ASP A 91 22.06 6.15 -1.43
N GLY A 92 21.81 4.99 -2.08
CA GLY A 92 22.63 3.77 -1.92
C GLY A 92 22.80 3.28 -0.47
N ASN A 93 22.09 3.87 0.50
CA ASN A 93 22.31 3.71 1.92
C ASN A 93 20.98 3.41 2.59
N TYR A 94 20.62 2.13 2.59
CA TYR A 94 19.64 1.58 3.51
C TYR A 94 20.06 1.97 4.94
N GLY A 95 19.36 2.93 5.56
CA GLY A 95 19.39 3.12 7.02
C GLY A 95 20.10 4.34 7.61
N ARG A 96 20.16 5.51 6.95
CA ARG A 96 20.41 6.77 7.69
C ARG A 96 19.30 7.79 7.51
N ASN A 97 18.86 8.35 8.64
CA ASN A 97 17.97 9.51 8.75
C ASN A 97 18.64 10.74 8.09
N VAL A 98 18.50 10.88 6.77
CA VAL A 98 18.77 12.16 6.12
C VAL A 98 17.63 13.11 6.47
N LYS A 99 17.96 14.30 6.97
CA LYS A 99 16.98 15.29 7.44
C LYS A 99 16.03 15.67 6.28
N LYS A 100 14.75 15.30 6.43
CA LYS A 100 13.64 15.49 5.46
C LYS A 100 13.54 16.91 4.88
N GLU A 101 13.98 17.94 5.62
CA GLU A 101 13.83 19.34 5.24
C GLU A 101 14.63 19.76 3.99
N LYS A 102 15.81 19.19 3.75
CA LYS A 102 16.63 19.58 2.58
C LYS A 102 16.12 18.98 1.26
N HIS A 103 15.41 17.86 1.32
CA HIS A 103 14.89 17.18 0.13
C HIS A 103 13.64 17.88 -0.42
N GLU A 104 12.78 18.40 0.46
CA GLU A 104 11.58 19.16 0.09
C GLU A 104 11.92 20.50 -0.58
N GLU A 105 13.02 21.14 -0.18
CA GLU A 105 13.49 22.39 -0.77
C GLU A 105 14.16 22.18 -2.13
N HIS A 106 14.96 21.11 -2.29
CA HIS A 106 15.55 20.73 -3.59
C HIS A 106 14.50 20.32 -4.62
N PHE A 107 13.41 19.66 -4.22
CA PHE A 107 12.34 19.30 -5.15
C PHE A 107 11.49 20.51 -5.56
N ARG A 108 11.21 21.44 -4.63
CA ARG A 108 10.54 22.71 -4.93
C ARG A 108 11.32 23.59 -5.89
N GLN A 109 12.65 23.61 -5.77
CA GLN A 109 13.51 24.45 -6.59
C GLN A 109 13.98 23.76 -7.88
N GLY A 110 14.19 22.44 -7.87
CA GLY A 110 14.69 21.66 -9.00
C GLY A 110 13.63 21.30 -10.06
N GLY A 111 12.37 21.14 -9.66
CA GLY A 111 11.26 20.91 -10.61
C GLY A 111 10.92 22.14 -11.46
N ALA A 112 11.24 23.34 -10.99
CA ALA A 112 10.93 24.59 -11.68
C ALA A 112 12.06 25.10 -12.59
N GLN A 113 13.31 24.64 -12.42
CA GLN A 113 14.45 25.24 -13.14
C GLN A 113 14.94 24.44 -14.34
N ASN A 114 14.69 23.12 -14.43
CA ASN A 114 15.26 22.28 -15.49
C ASN A 114 14.25 21.50 -16.36
N GLY A 115 12.93 21.64 -16.18
CA GLY A 115 11.93 21.06 -17.08
C GLY A 115 11.89 19.51 -17.20
N ASN A 116 12.71 18.78 -16.44
CA ASN A 116 12.93 17.33 -16.58
C ASN A 116 12.36 16.49 -15.41
N GLY A 117 11.60 17.10 -14.48
CA GLY A 117 10.89 16.35 -13.44
C GLY A 117 9.45 16.05 -13.87
N ILE A 118 8.86 14.95 -13.36
CA ILE A 118 7.40 14.82 -13.33
C ILE A 118 6.88 16.10 -12.67
N SER A 119 6.05 16.87 -13.37
CA SER A 119 5.51 18.12 -12.81
C SER A 119 4.75 17.77 -11.52
N ALA A 120 4.87 18.63 -10.51
CA ALA A 120 4.10 18.44 -9.27
C ALA A 120 2.59 18.30 -9.58
N GLU A 121 2.14 18.95 -10.66
CA GLU A 121 0.78 18.91 -11.20
C GLU A 121 0.40 17.53 -11.78
N ALA A 122 1.30 16.86 -12.51
CA ALA A 122 1.09 15.49 -13.00
C ALA A 122 1.05 14.49 -11.84
N CYS A 123 1.94 14.63 -10.85
CA CYS A 123 1.83 13.88 -9.59
C CYS A 123 0.51 14.17 -8.86
N ASP A 124 0.07 15.42 -8.79
CA ASP A 124 -1.17 15.76 -8.13
C ASP A 124 -2.40 15.21 -8.87
N LEU A 125 -2.40 15.21 -10.22
CA LEU A 125 -3.44 14.57 -11.05
C LEU A 125 -3.51 13.05 -10.84
N LEU A 126 -2.36 12.38 -10.71
CA LEU A 126 -2.25 10.94 -10.45
C LEU A 126 -2.90 10.52 -9.11
N PHE A 127 -2.95 11.42 -8.12
CA PHE A 127 -3.38 11.09 -6.75
C PHE A 127 -4.66 11.80 -6.28
N GLN A 128 -5.25 12.66 -7.12
CA GLN A 128 -6.50 13.36 -6.81
C GLN A 128 -7.76 12.48 -6.91
N SER A 129 -7.66 11.27 -7.48
CA SER A 129 -8.76 10.29 -7.42
C SER A 129 -8.82 9.61 -6.05
N ASN A 130 -9.42 10.30 -5.07
CA ASN A 130 -9.85 9.68 -3.81
C ASN A 130 -10.70 8.42 -4.06
N PHE A 131 -11.42 8.37 -5.19
CA PHE A 131 -12.28 7.27 -5.57
C PHE A 131 -11.52 5.94 -5.75
N HIS A 132 -10.42 5.93 -6.51
CA HIS A 132 -9.64 4.69 -6.71
C HIS A 132 -9.01 4.23 -5.40
N CYS A 133 -8.55 5.17 -4.59
CA CYS A 133 -7.99 4.88 -3.27
C CYS A 133 -9.02 4.20 -2.34
N TYR A 134 -10.27 4.67 -2.36
CA TYR A 134 -11.35 4.05 -1.60
C TYR A 134 -11.63 2.63 -2.08
N GLN A 135 -11.69 2.43 -3.40
CA GLN A 135 -11.97 1.13 -4.00
C GLN A 135 -10.89 0.10 -3.63
N VAL A 136 -9.60 0.44 -3.74
CA VAL A 136 -8.50 -0.48 -3.41
C VAL A 136 -8.53 -0.89 -1.94
N HIS A 137 -8.65 0.09 -1.03
CA HIS A 137 -8.71 -0.19 0.41
C HIS A 137 -9.96 -1.00 0.79
N ASN A 138 -11.12 -0.63 0.25
CA ASN A 138 -12.37 -1.34 0.55
C ASN A 138 -12.38 -2.76 -0.03
N ALA A 139 -11.78 -2.96 -1.21
CA ALA A 139 -11.59 -4.29 -1.81
C ALA A 139 -10.68 -5.16 -0.93
N GLU A 140 -9.58 -4.62 -0.39
CA GLU A 140 -8.74 -5.33 0.58
C GLU A 140 -9.53 -5.79 1.82
N ILE A 141 -10.36 -4.91 2.38
CA ILE A 141 -11.24 -5.27 3.50
C ILE A 141 -12.24 -6.37 3.11
N ASN A 142 -12.78 -6.33 1.90
CA ASN A 142 -13.70 -7.37 1.41
C ASN A 142 -13.00 -8.72 1.33
N VAL A 143 -11.78 -8.78 0.78
CA VAL A 143 -10.98 -10.02 0.75
C VAL A 143 -10.81 -10.57 2.16
N TYR A 144 -10.42 -9.75 3.13
CA TYR A 144 -10.27 -10.21 4.51
C TYR A 144 -11.59 -10.68 5.13
N ASN A 145 -12.70 -9.99 4.87
CA ASN A 145 -14.02 -10.45 5.33
C ASN A 145 -14.40 -11.83 4.79
N HIS A 146 -13.99 -12.18 3.57
CA HIS A 146 -14.18 -13.53 3.04
C HIS A 146 -13.21 -14.55 3.65
N LEU A 147 -11.93 -14.17 3.80
CA LEU A 147 -10.92 -15.04 4.39
C LEU A 147 -11.25 -15.41 5.85
N LEU A 148 -11.77 -14.48 6.63
CA LEU A 148 -12.17 -14.71 8.03
C LEU A 148 -13.36 -15.67 8.18
N LYS A 149 -14.14 -15.92 7.11
CA LYS A 149 -15.23 -16.90 7.10
C LYS A 149 -14.73 -18.33 6.84
N LEU A 150 -13.49 -18.51 6.41
CA LEU A 150 -12.93 -19.84 6.18
C LEU A 150 -12.64 -20.55 7.51
N PRO A 151 -12.59 -21.90 7.52
CA PRO A 151 -12.18 -22.65 8.70
C PRO A 151 -10.81 -22.17 9.20
N GLN A 152 -10.62 -22.17 10.52
CA GLN A 152 -9.35 -21.82 11.15
C GLN A 152 -8.21 -22.67 10.55
N GLU A 153 -7.02 -22.07 10.38
CA GLU A 153 -5.82 -22.69 9.79
C GLU A 153 -5.86 -22.98 8.28
N SER A 154 -7.00 -22.79 7.60
CA SER A 154 -7.08 -22.99 6.15
C SER A 154 -6.24 -22.00 5.34
N PHE A 155 -6.06 -20.78 5.87
CA PHE A 155 -5.22 -19.75 5.27
C PHE A 155 -4.33 -19.10 6.35
N PRO A 156 -3.03 -18.88 6.08
CA PRO A 156 -2.12 -18.23 7.03
C PRO A 156 -2.40 -16.72 7.07
N ASN A 157 -3.33 -16.30 7.92
CA ASN A 157 -3.65 -14.90 8.15
C ASN A 157 -3.09 -14.42 9.48
N ALA A 158 -2.64 -13.17 9.47
CA ALA A 158 -2.47 -12.42 10.69
C ALA A 158 -3.83 -12.22 11.36
N LYS A 159 -3.92 -12.30 12.68
CA LYS A 159 -5.12 -11.89 13.41
C LYS A 159 -5.49 -10.45 13.06
N ILE A 160 -6.73 -10.24 12.65
CA ILE A 160 -7.30 -8.92 12.39
C ILE A 160 -8.13 -8.54 13.61
N TYR A 161 -7.81 -7.40 14.22
CA TYR A 161 -8.60 -6.84 15.31
C TYR A 161 -9.77 -6.04 14.77
N TYR A 162 -9.52 -5.19 13.77
CA TYR A 162 -10.53 -4.28 13.24
C TYR A 162 -10.26 -3.86 11.80
N MET A 163 -11.31 -3.51 11.06
CA MET A 163 -11.23 -2.98 9.70
C MET A 163 -12.27 -1.89 9.48
N LYS A 164 -11.84 -0.74 8.96
CA LYS A 164 -12.72 0.40 8.67
C LYS A 164 -12.68 0.76 7.19
N LYS A 165 -13.82 0.67 6.52
CA LYS A 165 -13.98 1.10 5.11
C LYS A 165 -14.07 2.62 4.99
N PHE A 166 -13.69 3.12 3.83
CA PHE A 166 -14.10 4.44 3.37
C PHE A 166 -15.58 4.43 2.99
N SER A 167 -16.26 5.55 3.24
CA SER A 167 -17.63 5.81 2.82
C SER A 167 -17.84 7.30 2.59
N GLU A 168 -19.00 7.69 2.07
CA GLU A 168 -19.36 9.12 1.91
C GLU A 168 -19.33 9.88 3.25
N TYR A 169 -19.67 9.19 4.35
CA TYR A 169 -19.67 9.73 5.71
C TYR A 169 -18.31 9.58 6.42
N ASN A 170 -17.43 8.72 5.90
CA ASN A 170 -16.07 8.51 6.39
C ASN A 170 -15.06 8.56 5.23
N PRO A 171 -14.85 9.74 4.61
CA PRO A 171 -14.02 9.84 3.41
C PRO A 171 -12.52 9.78 3.71
N VAL A 172 -12.10 9.90 4.97
CA VAL A 172 -10.67 10.11 5.31
C VAL A 172 -10.08 9.14 6.31
N LYS A 173 -10.88 8.24 6.91
CA LYS A 173 -10.40 7.28 7.94
C LYS A 173 -10.66 5.83 7.53
N GLY A 174 -9.95 5.36 6.49
CA GLY A 174 -9.89 3.96 6.11
C GLY A 174 -8.60 3.33 6.62
N TYR A 175 -8.71 2.29 7.44
CA TYR A 175 -7.56 1.60 8.02
C TYR A 175 -7.89 0.18 8.48
N LEU A 176 -6.85 -0.60 8.78
CA LEU A 176 -6.92 -1.93 9.39
C LEU A 176 -6.08 -1.95 10.66
N ILE A 177 -6.53 -2.66 11.68
CA ILE A 177 -5.78 -2.96 12.90
C ILE A 177 -5.54 -4.47 12.95
N MET A 178 -4.27 -4.86 13.02
CA MET A 178 -3.83 -6.24 12.86
C MET A 178 -2.77 -6.61 13.89
N GLU A 179 -2.60 -7.90 14.18
CA GLU A 179 -1.46 -8.36 14.97
C GLU A 179 -0.14 -7.98 14.33
N TYR A 180 0.84 -7.70 15.18
CA TYR A 180 2.21 -7.55 14.74
C TYR A 180 2.91 -8.90 14.79
N ILE A 181 3.32 -9.41 13.63
CA ILE A 181 4.09 -10.64 13.53
C ILE A 181 5.58 -10.30 13.58
N GLU A 182 6.26 -10.76 14.62
CA GLU A 182 7.71 -10.63 14.76
C GLU A 182 8.48 -11.66 13.95
N ASN A 183 9.78 -11.39 13.76
CA ASN A 183 10.75 -12.35 13.22
C ASN A 183 10.39 -12.86 11.82
N ILE A 184 9.72 -12.02 11.03
CA ILE A 184 9.44 -12.29 9.61
C ILE A 184 10.71 -12.08 8.79
N LYS A 185 11.04 -13.05 7.93
CA LYS A 185 12.07 -12.90 6.92
C LYS A 185 11.40 -12.62 5.57
N PRO A 186 11.63 -11.44 4.94
CA PRO A 186 11.20 -11.23 3.57
C PRO A 186 11.93 -12.23 2.67
N VAL A 187 11.20 -12.78 1.69
CA VAL A 187 11.78 -13.67 0.69
C VAL A 187 11.80 -12.90 -0.62
N HIS A 188 12.99 -12.67 -1.17
CA HIS A 188 13.16 -11.93 -2.41
C HIS A 188 13.07 -12.86 -3.64
N VAL A 189 12.68 -12.31 -4.79
CA VAL A 189 12.51 -13.05 -6.05
C VAL A 189 13.79 -13.76 -6.53
N TYR A 190 14.96 -13.25 -6.15
CA TYR A 190 16.26 -13.82 -6.50
C TYR A 190 16.77 -14.86 -5.48
N GLU A 191 16.05 -15.10 -4.38
CA GLU A 191 16.43 -16.12 -3.40
C GLU A 191 16.02 -17.51 -3.88
N ASN A 192 16.92 -18.48 -3.71
CA ASN A 192 16.61 -19.88 -3.95
C ASN A 192 15.77 -20.44 -2.81
N ILE A 193 14.51 -20.75 -3.08
CA ILE A 193 13.56 -21.28 -2.10
C ILE A 193 13.46 -22.81 -2.27
N PRO A 194 13.68 -23.62 -1.22
CA PRO A 194 13.46 -25.05 -1.31
C PRO A 194 12.01 -25.38 -1.71
N PRO A 195 11.75 -26.34 -2.62
CA PRO A 195 10.40 -26.67 -3.07
C PRO A 195 9.42 -26.96 -1.93
N LYS A 196 9.89 -27.62 -0.85
CA LYS A 196 9.08 -27.90 0.35
C LYS A 196 8.58 -26.63 1.04
N SER A 197 9.35 -25.54 1.00
CA SER A 197 8.96 -24.25 1.59
C SER A 197 7.86 -23.56 0.76
N LEU A 198 7.81 -23.81 -0.55
CA LEU A 198 6.77 -23.30 -1.43
C LEU A 198 5.42 -23.96 -1.20
N SER A 199 5.36 -25.19 -0.67
CA SER A 199 4.10 -25.93 -0.49
C SER A 199 3.06 -25.18 0.33
N LYS A 200 3.47 -24.42 1.36
CA LYS A 200 2.55 -23.58 2.15
C LYS A 200 2.01 -22.39 1.35
N VAL A 201 2.88 -21.74 0.57
CA VAL A 201 2.50 -20.61 -0.29
C VAL A 201 1.55 -21.07 -1.41
N LEU A 202 1.87 -22.18 -2.07
CA LEU A 202 1.03 -22.78 -3.11
C LEU A 202 -0.33 -23.21 -2.56
N ARG A 203 -0.38 -23.77 -1.35
CA ARG A 203 -1.65 -24.10 -0.67
C ARG A 203 -2.47 -22.84 -0.38
N ALA A 204 -1.85 -21.79 0.15
CA ALA A 204 -2.52 -20.52 0.41
C ALA A 204 -3.08 -19.89 -0.89
N LYS A 205 -2.31 -19.93 -1.99
CA LYS A 205 -2.77 -19.52 -3.33
C LYS A 205 -3.99 -20.34 -3.79
N ALA A 206 -3.91 -21.67 -3.70
CA ALA A 206 -5.01 -22.55 -4.09
C ALA A 206 -6.29 -22.28 -3.27
N VAL A 207 -6.15 -21.94 -1.99
CA VAL A 207 -7.28 -21.54 -1.13
C VAL A 207 -7.90 -20.22 -1.60
N LEU A 208 -7.09 -19.22 -1.97
CA LEU A 208 -7.59 -17.95 -2.52
C LEU A 208 -8.33 -18.14 -3.84
N GLU A 209 -7.80 -18.98 -4.73
CA GLU A 209 -8.44 -19.31 -6.00
C GLU A 209 -9.76 -20.07 -5.81
N ALA A 210 -9.76 -21.07 -4.93
CA ALA A 210 -10.99 -21.79 -4.60
C ALA A 210 -12.02 -20.88 -3.93
N LEU A 211 -11.59 -19.91 -3.13
CA LEU A 211 -12.45 -18.92 -2.49
C LEU A 211 -13.13 -18.01 -3.51
N SER A 212 -12.39 -17.51 -4.51
CA SER A 212 -12.94 -16.58 -5.51
C SER A 212 -14.05 -17.22 -6.37
N LEU A 213 -13.96 -18.52 -6.62
CA LEU A 213 -15.00 -19.28 -7.34
C LEU A 213 -16.33 -19.36 -6.59
N ARG A 214 -16.31 -19.18 -5.27
CA ARG A 214 -17.49 -19.28 -4.40
C ARG A 214 -18.22 -17.96 -4.20
N PHE A 215 -17.68 -16.86 -4.72
CA PHE A 215 -18.33 -15.55 -4.61
C PHE A 215 -19.66 -15.54 -5.36
N THR A 216 -20.69 -15.07 -4.66
CA THR A 216 -21.99 -14.77 -5.26
C THR A 216 -21.87 -13.63 -6.28
N VAL A 217 -22.87 -13.46 -7.13
CA VAL A 217 -22.94 -12.32 -8.08
C VAL A 217 -22.88 -10.97 -7.34
N GLY A 218 -23.42 -10.89 -6.12
CA GLY A 218 -23.33 -9.69 -5.29
C GLY A 218 -21.92 -9.41 -4.82
N GLU A 219 -21.25 -10.41 -4.24
CA GLU A 219 -19.88 -10.29 -3.73
C GLU A 219 -18.87 -10.01 -4.87
N LYS A 220 -19.07 -10.60 -6.06
CA LYS A 220 -18.22 -10.30 -7.22
C LYS A 220 -18.25 -8.82 -7.63
N LYS A 221 -19.36 -8.11 -7.42
CA LYS A 221 -19.47 -6.67 -7.72
C LYS A 221 -18.66 -5.79 -6.77
N GLU A 222 -18.20 -6.34 -5.66
CA GLU A 222 -17.32 -5.64 -4.72
C GLU A 222 -15.87 -5.57 -5.23
N PHE A 223 -15.55 -6.29 -6.31
CA PHE A 223 -14.24 -6.34 -6.95
C PHE A 223 -14.35 -5.82 -8.38
N THR A 224 -13.31 -5.15 -8.85
CA THR A 224 -13.19 -4.75 -10.26
C THR A 224 -12.88 -5.97 -11.12
N ASN A 225 -13.51 -6.06 -12.29
CA ASN A 225 -13.18 -7.03 -13.33
C ASN A 225 -12.17 -6.47 -14.35
N LYS A 226 -11.71 -5.23 -14.14
CA LYS A 226 -10.76 -4.53 -14.99
C LYS A 226 -9.70 -3.83 -14.13
N PRO A 227 -8.99 -4.57 -13.24
CA PRO A 227 -8.07 -3.96 -12.29
C PRO A 227 -6.97 -3.13 -12.97
N PHE A 228 -6.47 -3.53 -14.14
CA PHE A 228 -5.44 -2.79 -14.86
C PHE A 228 -6.01 -1.50 -15.45
N THR A 229 -7.11 -1.57 -16.19
CA THR A 229 -7.70 -0.37 -16.79
C THR A 229 -8.28 0.58 -15.73
N GLU A 230 -9.02 0.09 -14.75
CA GLU A 230 -9.71 0.95 -13.78
C GLU A 230 -8.77 1.55 -12.72
N LEU A 231 -7.76 0.79 -12.27
CA LEU A 231 -6.86 1.27 -11.21
C LEU A 231 -5.57 1.90 -11.75
N PHE A 232 -5.02 1.36 -12.85
CA PHE A 232 -3.71 1.77 -13.34
C PHE A 232 -3.74 2.68 -14.57
N ALA A 233 -4.81 2.73 -15.37
CA ALA A 233 -4.87 3.67 -16.51
C ALA A 233 -4.73 5.14 -16.11
N PRO A 234 -5.31 5.60 -14.98
CA PRO A 234 -5.06 6.95 -14.49
C PRO A 234 -3.58 7.19 -14.13
N ILE A 235 -2.84 6.11 -13.82
CA ILE A 235 -1.42 6.15 -13.47
C ILE A 235 -0.53 6.16 -14.72
N PHE A 236 -0.84 5.35 -15.72
CA PHE A 236 -0.05 5.20 -16.94
C PHE A 236 -0.59 6.06 -18.09
N THR A 237 -0.78 7.36 -17.85
CA THR A 237 -1.04 8.31 -18.92
C THR A 237 0.21 8.47 -19.80
N GLU A 238 0.04 8.88 -21.06
CA GLU A 238 1.16 9.13 -21.98
C GLU A 238 2.21 10.08 -21.35
N GLU A 239 1.74 11.17 -20.72
CA GLU A 239 2.60 12.13 -20.02
C GLU A 239 3.38 11.49 -18.86
N THR A 240 2.73 10.65 -18.05
CA THR A 240 3.38 9.99 -16.92
C THR A 240 4.40 8.96 -17.39
N VAL A 241 4.06 8.18 -18.41
CA VAL A 241 4.95 7.20 -19.03
C VAL A 241 6.18 7.90 -19.63
N GLN A 242 6.00 8.98 -20.38
CA GLN A 242 7.12 9.78 -20.92
C GLN A 242 8.02 10.29 -19.80
N SER A 243 7.44 10.81 -18.71
CA SER A 243 8.19 11.31 -17.57
C SER A 243 8.97 10.20 -16.84
N MET A 244 8.40 8.99 -16.70
CA MET A 244 9.10 7.83 -16.15
C MET A 244 10.31 7.42 -17.02
N VAL A 245 10.15 7.43 -18.35
CA VAL A 245 11.24 7.12 -19.28
C VAL A 245 12.37 8.15 -19.18
N LEU A 246 12.04 9.44 -19.07
CA LEU A 246 13.03 10.50 -18.86
C LEU A 246 13.80 10.29 -17.55
N ALA A 247 13.10 10.02 -16.45
CA ALA A 247 13.74 9.75 -15.16
C ALA A 247 14.67 8.52 -15.22
N LEU A 248 14.28 7.47 -15.93
CA LEU A 248 15.13 6.28 -16.14
C LEU A 248 16.40 6.62 -16.93
N ARG A 249 16.32 7.49 -17.95
CA ARG A 249 17.49 7.92 -18.75
C ARG A 249 18.51 8.66 -17.90
N ASP A 250 18.02 9.53 -17.01
CA ASP A 250 18.87 10.34 -16.13
C ASP A 250 19.57 9.49 -15.06
N PHE A 251 18.99 8.33 -14.70
CA PHE A 251 19.61 7.37 -13.78
C PHE A 251 20.66 6.47 -14.46
N GLY A 252 20.56 6.28 -15.78
CA GLY A 252 21.36 5.31 -16.53
C GLY A 252 22.77 5.77 -16.91
N THR A 253 23.70 4.82 -17.01
CA THR A 253 24.94 5.00 -17.77
C THR A 253 24.64 5.09 -19.27
N GLU A 254 25.62 5.50 -20.10
CA GLU A 254 25.42 5.61 -21.55
C GLU A 254 24.89 4.31 -22.20
N SER A 255 25.37 3.15 -21.72
CA SER A 255 24.88 1.84 -22.16
C SER A 255 23.42 1.57 -21.76
N ILE A 256 22.95 2.12 -20.63
CA ILE A 256 21.56 1.99 -20.18
C ILE A 256 20.67 2.94 -20.96
N LYS A 257 21.13 4.15 -21.28
CA LYS A 257 20.36 5.12 -22.10
C LYS A 257 19.97 4.54 -23.46
N GLN A 258 20.93 3.92 -24.16
CA GLN A 258 20.64 3.25 -25.43
C GLN A 258 19.54 2.17 -25.29
N LYS A 259 19.58 1.40 -24.19
CA LYS A 259 18.56 0.37 -23.91
C LYS A 259 17.20 0.97 -23.57
N ILE A 260 17.17 2.11 -22.88
CA ILE A 260 15.94 2.84 -22.60
C ILE A 260 15.34 3.40 -23.90
N ASP A 261 16.16 3.90 -24.83
CA ASP A 261 15.69 4.36 -26.13
C ASP A 261 15.11 3.23 -27.00
N GLU A 262 15.70 2.04 -26.93
CA GLU A 262 15.13 0.82 -27.54
C GLU A 262 13.80 0.43 -26.88
N MET A 263 13.75 0.42 -25.54
CA MET A 263 12.54 0.11 -24.77
C MET A 263 11.40 1.10 -25.05
N GLN A 264 11.68 2.40 -25.15
CA GLN A 264 10.65 3.41 -25.38
C GLN A 264 9.90 3.16 -26.70
N LYS A 265 10.58 2.64 -27.73
CA LYS A 265 9.96 2.35 -29.04
C LYS A 265 8.85 1.31 -28.97
N VAL A 266 8.91 0.40 -28.00
CA VAL A 266 7.94 -0.70 -27.81
C VAL A 266 7.05 -0.48 -26.59
N LEU A 267 7.27 0.60 -25.83
CA LEU A 267 6.62 0.80 -24.54
C LEU A 267 5.09 0.94 -24.65
N VAL A 268 4.62 1.53 -25.74
CA VAL A 268 3.18 1.63 -26.04
C VAL A 268 2.54 0.26 -26.31
N ASP A 269 3.30 -0.69 -26.84
CA ASP A 269 2.84 -2.06 -27.06
C ASP A 269 2.92 -2.90 -25.77
N VAL A 270 3.79 -2.51 -24.83
CA VAL A 270 3.99 -3.19 -23.55
C VAL A 270 2.96 -2.75 -22.50
N ILE A 271 2.53 -1.48 -22.53
CA ILE A 271 1.54 -0.93 -21.59
C ILE A 271 0.14 -1.03 -22.22
N ASP A 272 -0.32 -2.27 -22.44
CA ASP A 272 -1.69 -2.56 -22.89
C ASP A 272 -2.54 -3.02 -21.69
N LEU A 273 -3.15 -2.05 -21.01
CA LEU A 273 -3.98 -2.32 -19.82
C LEU A 273 -5.28 -3.07 -20.16
N PRO A 274 -6.01 -2.75 -21.24
CA PRO A 274 -7.16 -3.54 -21.67
C PRO A 274 -6.81 -5.00 -21.98
N TRP A 275 -5.66 -5.26 -22.61
CA TRP A 275 -5.18 -6.62 -22.83
C TRP A 275 -4.81 -7.30 -21.50
N ALA A 276 -4.13 -6.59 -20.59
CA ALA A 276 -3.79 -7.13 -19.27
C ALA A 276 -5.02 -7.53 -18.45
N ASP A 277 -6.15 -6.83 -18.60
CA ASP A 277 -7.42 -7.23 -17.98
C ASP A 277 -8.00 -8.54 -18.55
N GLN A 278 -7.58 -8.95 -19.75
CA GLN A 278 -8.02 -10.17 -20.45
C GLN A 278 -6.99 -11.31 -20.32
N LEU A 279 -5.93 -11.14 -19.52
CA LEU A 279 -4.82 -12.08 -19.44
C LEU A 279 -5.26 -13.51 -19.07
N ALA A 280 -6.30 -13.65 -18.24
CA ALA A 280 -6.86 -14.97 -17.91
C ALA A 280 -7.47 -15.66 -19.14
N ASP A 281 -8.24 -14.92 -19.94
CA ASP A 281 -8.85 -15.44 -21.17
C ASP A 281 -7.79 -15.80 -22.23
N GLU A 282 -6.72 -15.00 -22.34
CA GLU A 282 -5.63 -15.17 -23.32
C GLU A 282 -4.67 -16.32 -22.97
N LEU A 283 -4.39 -16.55 -21.68
CA LEU A 283 -3.50 -17.61 -21.22
C LEU A 283 -4.19 -18.97 -21.06
N GLY A 284 -5.52 -18.99 -21.18
CA GLY A 284 -6.35 -20.18 -21.02
C GLY A 284 -6.53 -20.54 -19.55
N ASP A 285 -7.75 -20.36 -19.05
CA ASP A 285 -8.23 -20.94 -17.78
C ASP A 285 -8.34 -22.47 -17.86
#